data_AF-A0A833VLE4-F1
#
_entry.id   AF-A0A833VLE4-F1
#
_cell.length_a   1.000
_cell.length_b   1.000
_cell.length_c   1.000
_cell.angle_alpha   90.00
_cell.angle_beta   90.00
_cell.angle_gamma   90.00
#
_symmetry.space_group_name_H-M   'P 1'
#
loop_
_entity.id
_entity.type
_entity.pdbx_description
1 polymer ?
#
loop_
_entity_poly.entity_id
_entity_poly.type
_entity_poly.pdbx_seq_one_letter_code
_entity_poly.pdbx_strand_id
1 'polypeptide(L)'
;MCIMNCCQVINNLLLNASESLHHSPAGADEFLPVLIYLTIKANPPQLHSNLKYVQLFRRETKLVSEIEYYLTNLISAKTFILNINMHSLSMEEAEFEKHMRDAKLAIEQSTTDGGPHSADRDGAAGSKRKGKEIIKEEFRFPFMDANPGELTREDVNQLLGTYKQLVNRYTSVSAALKRLSIDEDRLLSMGDPPVSR
;
A
#
# COMPACT_ATOMS: atom_id res chain seq x y z
N MET A 1 -5.98 6.24 7.17
CA MET A 1 -5.45 7.61 7.12
C MET A 1 -4.61 7.85 5.87
N CYS A 2 -3.61 7.02 5.53
CA CYS A 2 -2.71 7.27 4.39
C CYS A 2 -3.41 7.53 3.04
N ILE A 3 -4.43 6.75 2.69
CA ILE A 3 -5.20 6.94 1.44
C ILE A 3 -5.85 8.32 1.41
N MET A 4 -6.48 8.75 2.51
CA MET A 4 -7.15 10.05 2.59
C MET A 4 -6.16 11.20 2.49
N ASN A 5 -5.06 11.13 3.25
CA ASN A 5 -4.03 12.16 3.22
C ASN A 5 -3.41 12.29 1.82
N CYS A 6 -3.17 11.17 1.14
CA CYS A 6 -2.68 11.17 -0.24
C CYS A 6 -3.66 11.88 -1.17
N CYS A 7 -4.94 11.50 -1.14
CA CYS A 7 -5.96 12.10 -2.01
C CYS A 7 -6.19 13.58 -1.73
N GLN A 8 -6.14 14.01 -0.46
CA GLN A 8 -6.23 15.44 -0.10
C GLN A 8 -5.04 16.23 -0.64
N VAL A 9 -3.82 15.70 -0.53
CA VAL A 9 -2.63 16.33 -1.12
C VAL A 9 -2.78 16.43 -2.63
N ILE A 10 -3.23 15.38 -3.32
CA ILE A 10 -3.48 15.42 -4.77
C ILE A 10 -4.49 16.50 -5.13
N ASN A 11 -5.64 16.54 -4.45
CA ASN A 11 -6.68 17.54 -4.73
C ASN A 11 -6.17 18.98 -4.49
N ASN A 12 -5.42 19.22 -3.40
CA ASN A 12 -4.84 20.53 -3.14
C ASN A 12 -3.84 20.94 -4.23
N LEU A 13 -3.01 20.01 -4.70
CA LEU A 13 -2.08 20.28 -5.81
C LEU A 13 -2.82 20.57 -7.11
N LEU A 14 -3.89 19.83 -7.41
CA LEU A 14 -4.72 20.04 -8.59
C LEU A 14 -5.47 21.37 -8.53
N LEU A 15 -5.99 21.76 -7.36
CA LEU A 15 -6.63 23.05 -7.16
C LEU A 15 -5.64 24.19 -7.41
N ASN A 16 -4.46 24.16 -6.80
CA ASN A 16 -3.41 25.16 -7.03
C ASN A 16 -3.00 25.25 -8.51
N ALA A 17 -2.89 24.10 -9.19
CA ALA A 17 -2.59 24.08 -10.62
C ALA A 17 -3.74 24.69 -11.45
N SER A 18 -5.00 24.40 -11.13
CA SER A 18 -6.16 24.95 -11.82
C SER A 18 -6.30 26.47 -11.66
N GLU A 19 -6.02 26.99 -10.45
CA GLU A 19 -6.00 28.42 -10.16
C GLU A 19 -4.93 29.14 -10.98
N SER A 20 -3.75 28.53 -11.12
CA SER A 20 -2.65 29.09 -11.92
C SER A 20 -2.92 29.09 -13.43
N LEU A 21 -3.77 28.16 -13.90
CA LEU A 21 -4.04 27.93 -15.33
C LEU A 21 -5.39 28.51 -15.80
N HIS A 22 -6.13 29.23 -14.94
CA HIS A 22 -7.49 29.72 -15.22
C HIS A 22 -8.44 28.63 -15.74
N HIS A 23 -8.26 27.39 -15.29
CA HIS A 23 -9.08 26.26 -15.71
C HIS A 23 -10.21 26.00 -14.70
N SER A 24 -11.24 25.25 -15.12
CA SER A 24 -12.31 24.82 -14.21
C SER A 24 -11.76 23.97 -13.05
N PRO A 25 -12.45 23.91 -11.89
CA PRO A 25 -12.02 23.11 -10.75
C PRO A 25 -11.77 21.66 -11.16
N ALA A 26 -10.67 21.09 -10.67
CA ALA A 26 -10.31 19.70 -10.98
C ALA A 26 -11.39 18.73 -10.50
N GLY A 27 -11.97 17.98 -11.44
CA GLY A 27 -12.95 16.95 -11.21
C GLY A 27 -12.34 15.55 -11.12
N ALA A 28 -13.19 14.53 -11.24
CA ALA A 28 -12.76 13.13 -11.18
C ALA A 28 -11.83 12.74 -12.34
N ASP A 29 -12.02 13.35 -13.51
CA ASP A 29 -11.26 13.05 -14.73
C ASP A 29 -9.83 13.61 -14.68
N GLU A 30 -9.57 14.67 -13.91
CA GLU A 30 -8.23 15.15 -13.61
C GLU A 30 -7.58 14.37 -12.45
N PHE A 31 -8.38 13.94 -11.48
CA PHE A 31 -7.90 13.25 -10.28
C PHE A 31 -7.43 11.82 -10.55
N LEU A 32 -8.23 11.00 -11.23
CA LEU A 32 -7.98 9.56 -11.36
C LEU A 32 -6.67 9.24 -12.13
N PRO A 33 -6.35 9.90 -13.25
CA PRO A 33 -5.08 9.67 -13.94
C PRO A 33 -3.86 9.99 -13.08
N VAL A 34 -3.93 11.06 -12.27
CA VAL A 34 -2.86 11.44 -11.33
C VAL A 34 -2.71 10.39 -10.23
N LEU A 35 -3.83 9.89 -9.69
CA LEU A 35 -3.83 8.83 -8.69
C LEU A 35 -3.21 7.53 -9.25
N ILE A 36 -3.55 7.15 -10.49
CA ILE A 36 -2.95 5.99 -11.17
C ILE A 36 -1.44 6.17 -11.30
N TYR A 37 -1.00 7.31 -11.82
CA TYR A 37 0.42 7.62 -12.01
C TYR A 37 1.19 7.56 -10.69
N LEU A 38 0.68 8.19 -9.62
CA LEU A 38 1.30 8.17 -8.30
C LEU A 38 1.33 6.77 -7.69
N THR A 39 0.30 5.95 -7.91
CA THR A 39 0.29 4.57 -7.43
C THR A 39 1.39 3.73 -8.10
N ILE A 40 1.61 3.92 -9.40
CA ILE A 40 2.70 3.26 -10.15
C ILE A 40 4.06 3.75 -9.63
N LYS A 41 4.23 5.07 -9.49
CA LYS A 41 5.51 5.66 -9.06
C LYS A 41 5.88 5.34 -7.61
N ALA A 42 4.90 5.37 -6.71
CA ALA A 42 5.12 5.06 -5.30
C ALA A 42 5.31 3.56 -5.05
N ASN A 43 4.72 2.71 -5.90
CA ASN A 43 4.75 1.24 -5.80
C ASN A 43 4.56 0.73 -4.35
N PRO A 44 3.44 1.08 -3.68
CA PRO A 44 3.26 0.78 -2.27
C PRO A 44 3.28 -0.74 -2.02
N PRO A 45 4.02 -1.22 -1.01
CA PRO A 45 4.14 -2.64 -0.75
C PRO A 45 2.77 -3.23 -0.39
N GLN A 46 2.51 -4.44 -0.91
CA GLN A 46 1.30 -5.22 -0.61
C GLN A 46 -0.02 -4.46 -0.85
N LEU A 47 -0.07 -3.54 -1.83
CA LEU A 47 -1.25 -2.73 -2.13
C LEU A 47 -2.54 -3.55 -2.21
N HIS A 48 -2.51 -4.70 -2.89
CA HIS A 48 -3.68 -5.56 -3.01
C HIS A 48 -4.20 -6.06 -1.65
N SER A 49 -3.30 -6.56 -0.81
CA SER A 49 -3.63 -7.05 0.53
C SER A 49 -4.13 -5.92 1.43
N ASN A 50 -3.48 -4.75 1.38
CA ASN A 50 -3.85 -3.57 2.15
C ASN A 50 -5.26 -3.08 1.78
N LEU A 51 -5.58 -3.01 0.49
CA LEU A 51 -6.93 -2.63 0.04
C LEU A 51 -7.99 -3.64 0.48
N LYS A 52 -7.73 -4.94 0.29
CA LYS A 52 -8.65 -6.00 0.71
C LYS A 52 -8.89 -5.98 2.23
N TYR A 53 -7.85 -5.74 3.02
CA TYR A 53 -7.97 -5.59 4.47
C TYR A 53 -8.88 -4.42 4.85
N VAL A 54 -8.69 -3.26 4.22
CA VAL A 54 -9.54 -2.08 4.46
C VAL A 54 -10.99 -2.36 4.08
N GLN A 55 -11.24 -3.05 2.96
CA GLN A 55 -12.60 -3.40 2.54
C GLN A 55 -13.30 -4.35 3.53
N LEU A 56 -12.58 -5.31 4.12
CA LEU A 56 -13.17 -6.35 4.97
C LEU A 56 -13.29 -5.97 6.44
N PHE A 57 -12.34 -5.18 6.96
CA PHE A 57 -12.21 -4.96 8.41
C PHE A 57 -12.43 -3.51 8.84
N ARG A 58 -12.61 -2.59 7.90
CA ARG A 58 -12.97 -1.21 8.27
C ARG A 58 -14.46 -1.16 8.64
N ARG A 59 -14.77 -0.48 9.75
CA ARG A 59 -16.16 -0.23 10.15
C ARG A 59 -16.90 0.52 9.05
N GLU A 60 -17.97 -0.07 8.53
CA GLU A 60 -18.81 0.49 7.47
C GLU A 60 -19.35 1.88 7.83
N THR A 61 -19.73 2.09 9.10
CA THR A 61 -20.19 3.39 9.61
C THR A 61 -19.14 4.52 9.55
N LYS A 62 -17.88 4.18 9.28
CA LYS A 62 -16.75 5.12 9.13
C LYS A 62 -16.16 5.11 7.71
N LEU A 63 -16.85 4.46 6.77
CA LEU A 63 -16.50 4.38 5.36
C LEU A 63 -17.66 4.97 4.55
N VAL A 64 -17.86 6.28 4.67
CA VAL A 64 -18.97 7.00 4.03
C VAL A 64 -18.41 8.25 3.38
N SER A 65 -19.05 8.74 2.31
CA SER A 65 -18.73 9.99 1.63
C SER A 65 -17.31 9.97 1.00
N GLU A 66 -16.49 10.99 1.24
CA GLU A 66 -15.18 11.17 0.63
C GLU A 66 -14.24 9.97 0.82
N ILE A 67 -14.31 9.31 1.98
CA ILE A 67 -13.44 8.18 2.30
C ILE A 67 -13.77 6.99 1.40
N GLU A 68 -15.06 6.74 1.18
CA GLU A 68 -15.55 5.68 0.31
C GLU A 68 -15.23 6.01 -1.16
N TYR A 69 -15.40 7.27 -1.55
CA TYR A 69 -15.02 7.77 -2.87
C TYR A 69 -13.53 7.54 -3.16
N TYR A 70 -12.63 7.95 -2.26
CA TYR A 70 -11.18 7.76 -2.45
C TYR A 70 -10.79 6.28 -2.46
N LEU A 71 -11.42 5.46 -1.61
CA LEU A 71 -11.16 4.02 -1.62
C LEU A 71 -11.57 3.40 -2.97
N THR A 72 -12.74 3.77 -3.49
CA THR A 72 -13.23 3.31 -4.79
C THR A 72 -12.28 3.72 -5.91
N ASN A 73 -11.84 4.98 -5.94
CA ASN A 73 -10.87 5.46 -6.92
C ASN A 73 -9.54 4.71 -6.85
N LEU A 74 -9.04 4.40 -5.66
CA LEU A 74 -7.81 3.63 -5.49
C LEU A 74 -7.98 2.16 -5.91
N ILE A 75 -9.16 1.56 -5.68
CA ILE A 75 -9.49 0.23 -6.20
C ILE A 75 -9.56 0.25 -7.73
N SER A 76 -10.16 1.29 -8.33
CA SER A 76 -10.17 1.49 -9.79
C SER A 76 -8.76 1.63 -10.34
N ALA A 77 -7.91 2.45 -9.70
CA ALA A 77 -6.51 2.61 -10.10
C ALA A 77 -5.74 1.28 -10.03
N LYS A 78 -5.89 0.52 -8.94
CA LYS A 78 -5.31 -0.82 -8.79
C LYS A 78 -5.80 -1.77 -9.88
N THR A 79 -7.08 -1.71 -10.25
CA THR A 79 -7.67 -2.56 -11.29
C THR A 79 -7.18 -2.17 -12.68
N PHE A 80 -7.03 -0.87 -12.95
CA PHE A 80 -6.43 -0.38 -14.19
C PHE A 80 -4.99 -0.86 -14.35
N ILE A 81 -4.16 -0.70 -13.31
CA ILE A 81 -2.74 -1.11 -13.33
C ILE A 81 -2.60 -2.63 -13.59
N LEU A 82 -3.47 -3.46 -13.00
CA LEU A 82 -3.42 -4.91 -13.21
C LEU A 82 -3.78 -5.33 -14.64
N ASN A 83 -4.60 -4.56 -15.33
CA ASN A 83 -5.09 -4.87 -16.67
C ASN A 83 -4.47 -3.96 -17.74
N ILE A 84 -3.38 -3.29 -17.41
CA ILE A 84 -2.74 -2.29 -18.27
C ILE A 84 -2.26 -2.96 -19.56
N ASN A 85 -2.59 -2.33 -20.68
CA ASN A 85 -2.21 -2.77 -22.02
C ASN A 85 -1.90 -1.55 -22.90
N MET A 86 -1.40 -1.81 -24.11
CA MET A 86 -1.04 -0.79 -25.09
C MET A 86 -2.19 0.18 -25.42
N HIS A 87 -3.41 -0.34 -25.59
CA HIS A 87 -4.59 0.46 -25.92
C HIS A 87 -5.01 1.37 -24.76
N SER A 88 -4.90 0.90 -23.52
CA SER A 88 -5.19 1.69 -22.31
C SER A 88 -4.25 2.87 -22.12
N LEU A 89 -3.05 2.83 -22.74
CA LEU A 89 -2.06 3.89 -22.70
C LEU A 89 -1.99 4.71 -23.99
N SER A 90 -2.88 4.44 -24.96
CA SER A 90 -2.87 5.07 -26.28
C SER A 90 -1.51 4.97 -26.99
N MET A 91 -0.85 3.81 -26.87
CA MET A 91 0.50 3.54 -27.39
C MET A 91 0.46 2.41 -28.44
N GLU A 92 1.40 2.43 -29.37
CA GLU A 92 1.59 1.34 -30.34
C GLU A 92 2.15 0.08 -29.65
N GLU A 93 1.71 -1.11 -30.10
CA GLU A 93 2.13 -2.40 -29.54
C GLU A 93 3.66 -2.58 -29.53
N ALA A 94 4.32 -2.20 -30.62
CA ALA A 94 5.77 -2.32 -30.74
C ALA A 94 6.52 -1.44 -29.73
N GLU A 95 6.01 -0.23 -29.47
CA GLU A 95 6.57 0.70 -28.49
C GLU A 95 6.34 0.19 -27.06
N PHE A 96 5.13 -0.31 -26.78
CA PHE A 96 4.78 -0.88 -25.48
C PHE A 96 5.67 -2.08 -25.13
N GLU A 97 5.78 -3.04 -26.04
CA GLU A 97 6.62 -4.24 -25.85
C GLU A 97 8.10 -3.89 -25.70
N LYS A 98 8.57 -2.86 -26.42
CA LYS A 98 9.93 -2.35 -26.24
C LYS A 98 10.13 -1.83 -24.82
N HIS A 99 9.26 -0.94 -24.34
CA HIS A 99 9.35 -0.40 -22.97
C HIS A 99 9.28 -1.49 -21.90
N MET A 100 8.39 -2.48 -22.07
CA MET A 100 8.27 -3.61 -21.14
C MET A 100 9.52 -4.51 -21.12
N ARG A 101 10.16 -4.74 -22.28
CA ARG A 101 11.43 -5.47 -22.36
C ARG A 101 12.57 -4.70 -21.69
N ASP A 102 12.71 -3.42 -22.00
CA ASP A 102 13.77 -2.57 -21.44
C ASP A 102 13.64 -2.49 -19.90
N ALA A 103 12.41 -2.38 -19.39
CA ALA A 103 12.14 -2.38 -17.94
C ALA A 103 12.51 -3.72 -17.27
N LYS A 104 12.21 -4.86 -17.91
CA LYS A 104 12.59 -6.19 -17.38
C LYS A 104 14.10 -6.34 -17.26
N LEU A 105 14.84 -5.93 -18.30
CA LEU A 105 16.30 -5.97 -18.31
C LEU A 105 16.90 -5.10 -17.21
N ALA A 106 16.36 -3.89 -16.99
CA ALA A 106 16.78 -3.01 -15.90
C ALA A 106 16.57 -3.64 -14.51
N ILE A 107 15.44 -4.33 -14.31
CA ILE A 107 15.16 -5.04 -13.05
C ILE A 107 16.16 -6.20 -12.85
N GLU A 108 16.44 -6.99 -13.88
CA GLU A 108 17.39 -8.12 -13.80
C GLU A 108 18.83 -7.64 -13.52
N GLN A 109 19.26 -6.56 -14.15
CA GLN A 109 20.57 -5.94 -13.89
C GLN A 109 20.70 -5.44 -12.45
N SER A 110 19.64 -4.86 -11.87
CA SER A 110 19.66 -4.45 -10.46
C SER A 110 19.73 -5.61 -9.45
N THR A 111 19.41 -6.84 -9.87
CA THR A 111 19.47 -8.03 -9.01
C THR A 111 20.79 -8.82 -9.06
N THR A 112 21.68 -8.52 -10.01
CA THR A 112 22.89 -9.31 -10.27
C THR A 112 24.20 -8.68 -9.77
N ASP A 113 24.18 -7.46 -9.25
CA ASP A 113 25.39 -6.77 -8.72
C ASP A 113 25.67 -7.06 -7.23
N GLY A 114 25.18 -8.19 -6.73
CA GLY A 114 25.44 -8.72 -5.38
C GLY A 114 26.31 -9.97 -5.38
N GLY A 115 27.56 -9.86 -5.86
CA GLY A 115 28.75 -10.68 -5.51
C GLY A 115 28.70 -12.23 -5.62
N PRO A 116 29.64 -12.88 -6.37
CA PRO A 116 29.76 -14.34 -6.42
C PRO A 116 30.78 -14.96 -5.42
N HIS A 117 30.46 -16.18 -4.96
CA HIS A 117 31.29 -17.27 -4.36
C HIS A 117 31.75 -17.13 -2.89
N SER A 118 31.48 -18.11 -2.00
CA SER A 118 31.77 -19.56 -2.04
C SER A 118 30.58 -20.38 -1.48
N ALA A 119 29.99 -21.35 -2.19
CA ALA A 119 30.46 -22.70 -2.51
C ALA A 119 30.68 -23.60 -1.27
N ASP A 120 29.65 -24.37 -0.89
CA ASP A 120 29.81 -25.76 -0.50
C ASP A 120 28.59 -26.60 -0.93
N ARG A 121 28.90 -27.78 -1.48
CA ARG A 121 27.99 -28.84 -1.99
C ARG A 121 27.38 -29.60 -0.79
N ASP A 122 26.30 -30.37 -0.84
CA ASP A 122 25.85 -31.49 -1.70
C ASP A 122 24.31 -31.60 -1.57
N GLY A 123 23.50 -31.98 -2.57
CA GLY A 123 23.32 -33.36 -3.01
C GLY A 123 21.82 -33.66 -3.30
N ALA A 124 21.53 -33.90 -4.59
CA ALA A 124 20.49 -34.77 -5.19
C ALA A 124 18.96 -34.56 -4.98
N ALA A 125 18.34 -34.35 -6.16
CA ALA A 125 17.10 -34.96 -6.68
C ALA A 125 15.72 -34.30 -6.43
N GLY A 126 15.07 -33.92 -7.54
CA GLY A 126 13.60 -33.86 -7.64
C GLY A 126 13.00 -32.56 -8.17
N SER A 127 13.04 -32.36 -9.49
CA SER A 127 12.36 -31.25 -10.18
C SER A 127 10.83 -31.34 -10.04
N LYS A 128 10.21 -30.40 -9.31
CA LYS A 128 8.86 -29.91 -9.59
C LYS A 128 8.81 -28.40 -9.37
N ARG A 129 8.55 -27.70 -10.47
CA ARG A 129 8.42 -26.24 -10.62
C ARG A 129 7.49 -25.66 -9.55
N LYS A 130 8.03 -24.83 -8.64
CA LYS A 130 7.23 -24.00 -7.72
C LYS A 130 7.46 -22.54 -8.08
N GLY A 131 6.37 -21.87 -8.45
CA GLY A 131 6.35 -20.42 -8.65
C GLY A 131 6.87 -19.72 -7.39
N LYS A 132 7.71 -18.72 -7.61
CA LYS A 132 8.35 -17.86 -6.61
C LYS A 132 7.33 -17.34 -5.57
N GLU A 133 7.27 -18.01 -4.42
CA GLU A 133 6.73 -17.49 -3.15
C GLU A 133 7.69 -16.40 -2.62
N ILE A 134 7.63 -15.19 -3.17
CA ILE A 134 8.46 -14.06 -2.69
C ILE A 134 7.77 -13.28 -1.54
N ILE A 135 6.53 -13.63 -1.16
CA ILE A 135 5.71 -12.82 -0.23
C ILE A 135 5.52 -13.45 1.17
N LYS A 136 6.36 -14.41 1.60
CA LYS A 136 6.14 -15.10 2.90
C LYS A 136 7.14 -14.79 4.01
N GLU A 137 8.21 -14.04 3.75
CA GLU A 137 9.23 -13.81 4.79
C GLU A 137 8.93 -12.63 5.73
N GLU A 138 8.17 -11.61 5.30
CA GLU A 138 8.02 -10.39 6.12
C GLU A 138 6.92 -10.47 7.19
N PHE A 139 5.99 -11.44 7.07
CA PHE A 139 4.93 -11.69 8.07
C PHE A 139 4.75 -13.18 8.32
N ARG A 140 5.84 -13.87 8.70
CA ARG A 140 5.77 -15.26 9.13
C ARG A 140 5.07 -15.31 10.49
N PHE A 141 3.80 -15.69 10.52
CA PHE A 141 3.05 -16.04 11.73
C PHE A 141 3.15 -17.55 11.93
N PRO A 142 4.22 -18.06 12.57
CA PRO A 142 4.62 -19.46 12.48
C PRO A 142 3.58 -20.41 13.10
N PHE A 143 2.75 -19.86 13.99
CA PHE A 143 1.78 -20.59 14.80
C PHE A 143 0.33 -20.40 14.32
N MET A 144 0.08 -19.58 13.28
CA MET A 144 -1.29 -19.28 12.83
C MET A 144 -1.98 -20.50 12.20
N ASP A 145 -1.20 -21.35 11.52
CA ASP A 145 -1.68 -22.56 10.84
C ASP A 145 -1.27 -23.85 11.58
N ALA A 146 -0.71 -23.74 12.80
CA ALA A 146 -0.17 -24.90 13.52
C ALA A 146 -1.28 -25.68 14.25
N ASN A 147 -1.24 -27.01 14.14
CA ASN A 147 -2.20 -27.88 14.83
C ASN A 147 -1.80 -28.09 16.30
N PRO A 148 -2.75 -28.24 17.25
CA PRO A 148 -2.44 -28.39 18.68
C PRO A 148 -1.51 -29.57 19.03
N GLY A 149 -1.46 -30.61 18.19
CA GLY A 149 -0.59 -31.78 18.38
C GLY A 149 0.83 -31.63 17.82
N GLU A 150 1.11 -30.55 17.09
CA GLU A 150 2.41 -30.28 16.46
C GLU A 150 3.28 -29.30 17.26
N LEU A 151 2.72 -28.70 18.33
CA LEU A 151 3.45 -27.75 19.17
C LEU A 151 4.23 -28.46 20.28
N THR A 152 5.51 -28.12 20.40
CA THR A 152 6.36 -28.48 21.53
C THR A 152 6.20 -27.49 22.70
N ARG A 153 6.74 -27.82 23.89
CA ARG A 153 6.69 -26.92 25.05
C ARG A 153 7.49 -25.63 24.82
N GLU A 154 8.55 -25.70 24.02
CA GLU A 154 9.35 -24.55 23.58
C GLU A 154 8.55 -23.62 22.65
N ASP A 155 7.72 -24.18 21.75
CA ASP A 155 6.87 -23.40 20.84
C ASP A 155 5.84 -22.55 21.58
N VAL A 156 5.32 -23.04 22.71
CA VAL A 156 4.37 -22.29 23.56
C VAL A 156 5.04 -21.04 24.15
N ASN A 157 6.29 -21.15 24.58
CA ASN A 157 7.05 -20.00 25.09
C ASN A 157 7.35 -18.99 23.97
N GLN A 158 7.69 -19.48 22.78
CA GLN A 158 7.93 -18.64 21.61
C GLN A 158 6.64 -17.94 21.13
N LEU A 159 5.51 -18.64 21.14
CA LEU A 159 4.19 -18.09 20.84
C LEU A 159 3.82 -16.99 21.85
N LEU A 160 4.04 -17.21 23.15
CA LEU A 160 3.80 -16.18 24.16
C LEU A 160 4.69 -14.94 23.95
N GLY A 161 5.95 -15.15 23.58
CA GLY A 161 6.87 -14.06 23.25
C GLY A 161 6.41 -13.24 22.05
N THR A 162 6.03 -13.91 20.96
CA THR A 162 5.51 -13.26 19.75
C THR A 162 4.18 -12.54 20.00
N TYR A 163 3.28 -13.13 20.78
CA TYR A 163 2.03 -12.49 21.19
C TYR A 163 2.27 -11.20 21.98
N LYS A 164 3.17 -11.23 22.97
CA LYS A 164 3.53 -10.02 23.75
C LYS A 164 4.08 -8.91 22.87
N GLN A 165 4.96 -9.25 21.90
CA GLN A 165 5.49 -8.27 20.95
C GLN A 165 4.39 -7.66 20.06
N LEU A 166 3.47 -8.49 19.58
CA LEU A 166 2.33 -8.03 18.76
C LEU A 166 1.44 -7.06 19.56
N VAL A 167 1.09 -7.42 20.79
CA VAL A 167 0.29 -6.57 21.69
C VAL A 167 1.00 -5.27 22.01
N ASN A 168 2.31 -5.29 22.25
CA ASN A 168 3.10 -4.08 22.51
C ASN A 168 3.13 -3.15 21.28
N ARG A 169 3.30 -3.70 20.08
CA ARG A 169 3.24 -2.95 18.82
C ARG A 169 1.86 -2.33 18.61
N TYR A 170 0.79 -3.11 18.78
CA TYR A 170 -0.58 -2.63 18.65
C TYR A 170 -0.91 -1.54 19.69
N THR A 171 -0.50 -1.73 20.94
CA THR A 171 -0.70 -0.76 22.03
C THR A 171 0.06 0.53 21.75
N SER A 172 1.29 0.45 21.25
CA SER A 172 2.09 1.63 20.91
C SER A 172 1.49 2.41 19.74
N VAL A 173 1.04 1.71 18.69
CA VAL A 173 0.37 2.32 17.53
C VAL A 173 -0.97 2.94 17.93
N SER A 174 -1.78 2.24 18.71
CA SER A 174 -3.07 2.77 19.18
C SER A 174 -2.90 3.97 20.12
N ALA A 175 -1.87 3.99 20.97
CA ALA A 175 -1.53 5.14 21.79
C ALA A 175 -1.01 6.33 20.95
N ALA A 176 -0.26 6.07 19.89
CA ALA A 176 0.15 7.12 18.94
C ALA A 176 -1.05 7.69 18.16
N LEU A 177 -1.95 6.83 17.69
CA LEU A 177 -3.18 7.25 17.00
C LEU A 177 -4.13 8.06 17.90
N LYS A 178 -4.24 7.70 19.19
CA LYS A 178 -5.00 8.49 20.17
C LYS A 178 -4.40 9.88 20.38
N ARG A 179 -3.07 10.01 20.42
CA ARG A 179 -2.38 11.31 20.53
C ARG A 179 -2.60 12.17 19.28
N LEU A 180 -2.57 11.57 18.10
CA LEU A 180 -2.87 12.25 16.84
C LEU A 180 -4.35 12.69 16.74
N SER A 181 -5.26 11.97 17.39
CA SER A 181 -6.69 12.33 17.45
C SER A 181 -7.00 13.48 18.42
N ILE A 182 -6.10 13.83 19.34
CA ILE A 182 -6.30 14.92 20.31
C ILE A 182 -5.96 16.30 19.70
N ASP A 183 -5.25 16.34 18.56
CA ASP A 183 -4.90 17.62 17.92
C ASP A 183 -6.05 18.21 17.07
N GLU A 184 -7.03 17.43 16.63
CA GLU A 184 -8.19 17.99 15.90
C GLU A 184 -9.14 18.79 16.79
N ASP A 185 -9.31 18.39 18.06
CA ASP A 185 -10.17 19.13 19.01
C ASP A 185 -9.55 20.50 19.41
N ARG A 186 -8.23 20.65 19.32
CA ARG A 186 -7.52 21.93 19.57
C ARG A 186 -7.55 22.89 18.39
N LEU A 187 -7.71 22.39 17.16
CA LEU A 187 -7.85 23.23 15.97
C LEU A 187 -9.24 23.86 15.87
N LEU A 188 -10.27 23.22 16.44
CA LEU A 188 -11.65 23.75 16.48
C LEU A 188 -11.90 24.77 17.61
N SER A 189 -10.99 24.91 18.59
CA SER A 189 -11.16 25.84 19.71
C SER A 189 -10.50 27.21 19.49
N MET A 190 -9.96 27.50 18.30
CA MET A 190 -9.14 28.69 18.05
C MET A 190 -9.78 29.73 17.11
N GLY A 191 -11.07 29.60 16.80
CA GLY A 191 -11.79 30.53 15.94
C GLY A 191 -13.08 31.05 16.57
N ASP A 192 -12.99 32.17 17.29
CA ASP A 192 -13.97 33.25 17.21
C ASP A 192 -13.38 34.52 17.87
N PRO A 193 -13.13 35.62 17.12
CA PRO A 193 -12.82 36.90 17.72
C PRO A 193 -14.10 37.56 18.28
N PRO A 194 -14.00 38.40 19.34
CA PRO A 194 -15.17 39.03 19.92
C PRO A 194 -15.75 40.08 18.97
N VAL A 195 -17.04 39.95 18.65
CA VAL A 195 -17.82 40.98 17.96
C VAL A 195 -18.01 42.16 18.92
N SER A 196 -17.28 43.25 18.68
CA SER A 196 -17.52 44.53 19.34
C SER A 196 -18.77 45.21 18.77
N ARG A 197 -19.58 45.76 19.68
CA ARG A 197 -20.80 46.55 19.45
C ARG A 197 -20.61 47.72 18.51
#